data_AF-A0ABD5LUW8-F1
#
_entry.id   AF-A0ABD5LUW8-F1
#
_cell.length_a   1.000
_cell.length_b   1.000
_cell.length_c   1.000
_cell.angle_alpha   90.00
_cell.angle_beta   90.00
_cell.angle_gamma   90.00
#
_symmetry.space_group_name_H-M   'P 1'
#
loop_
_entity.id
_entity.type
_entity.pdbx_description
1 polymer ?
#
loop_
_entity_poly.entity_id
_entity_poly.type
_entity_poly.pdbx_seq_one_letter_code
_entity_poly.pdbx_strand_id
1 'polypeptide(L)' 'MQLTEQQLKHWFVSLAEVEMSWGSGFGAAGDGFFRINIATPRSILETVFTRLIRTSPHASLE' A
#
# COMPACT_ATOMS: atom_id res chain seq x y z
N MET A 1 15.26 1.53 -7.47
CA MET A 1 15.43 0.46 -6.47
C MET A 1 14.07 -0.21 -6.31
N GLN A 2 13.97 -1.55 -6.35
CA GLN A 2 12.70 -2.23 -6.09
C GLN A 2 12.49 -2.35 -4.58
N LEU A 3 11.30 -2.00 -4.08
CA LEU A 3 10.94 -2.15 -2.67
C LEU A 3 10.59 -3.62 -2.40
N THR A 4 11.12 -4.18 -1.30
CA THR A 4 10.72 -5.50 -0.82
C THR A 4 9.32 -5.46 -0.23
N GLU A 5 8.64 -6.61 -0.12
CA GLU A 5 7.33 -6.68 0.55
C GLU A 5 7.41 -6.17 2.00
N GLN A 6 8.51 -6.42 2.70
CA GLN A 6 8.71 -5.90 4.06
C GLN A 6 8.81 -4.37 4.08
N GLN A 7 9.47 -3.76 3.09
CA GLN A 7 9.53 -2.30 2.95
C GLN A 7 8.15 -1.72 2.59
N LEU A 8 7.38 -2.40 1.74
CA LEU A 8 6.00 -2.04 1.44
C LEU A 8 5.10 -2.16 2.67
N LYS A 9 5.23 -3.22 3.48
CA LYS A 9 4.52 -3.38 4.76
C LYS A 9 4.84 -2.25 5.72
N HIS A 10 6.12 -1.91 5.87
CA HIS A 10 6.51 -0.79 6.72
C HIS A 10 5.88 0.53 6.23
N TRP A 11 5.95 0.82 4.93
CA TRP A 11 5.33 2.02 4.38
C TRP A 11 3.80 2.00 4.53
N PHE A 12 3.10 1.03 3.96
CA PHE A 12 1.64 1.02 3.94
C PHE A 12 1.04 0.90 5.33
N VAL A 13 1.52 -0.05 6.13
CA VAL A 13 0.91 -0.35 7.44
C VAL A 13 1.41 0.61 8.51
N SER A 14 2.74 0.76 8.65
CA SER A 14 3.29 1.54 9.77
C SER A 14 3.28 3.05 9.52
N LEU A 15 3.52 3.51 8.29
CA LEU A 15 3.58 4.95 7.98
C LEU A 15 2.24 5.48 7.47
N ALA A 16 1.59 4.78 6.54
CA ALA A 16 0.35 5.23 5.93
C ALA A 16 -0.91 4.77 6.69
N GLU A 17 -0.79 3.84 7.64
CA GLU A 17 -1.91 3.24 8.38
C GLU A 17 -2.97 2.60 7.45
N VAL A 18 -2.51 1.92 6.39
CA VAL A 18 -3.34 1.24 5.39
C VAL A 18 -2.83 -0.19 5.22
N GLU A 19 -3.70 -1.17 5.42
CA GLU A 19 -3.39 -2.58 5.18
C GLU A 19 -3.82 -3.02 3.78
N MET A 20 -3.05 -3.95 3.19
CA MET A 20 -3.32 -4.55 1.89
C MET A 20 -3.48 -6.07 2.02
N SER A 21 -4.14 -6.70 1.05
CA SER A 21 -4.00 -8.17 0.92
C SER A 21 -2.68 -8.47 0.21
N TRP A 22 -1.70 -9.00 0.94
CA TRP A 22 -0.37 -9.31 0.41
C TRP A 22 -0.41 -10.46 -0.59
N GLY A 23 0.23 -10.26 -1.75
CA GLY A 23 0.24 -11.23 -2.85
C GLY A 23 0.86 -12.57 -2.47
N SER A 24 1.91 -12.55 -1.64
CA SER A 24 2.52 -13.74 -1.04
C SER A 24 1.52 -14.63 -0.28
N GLY A 25 0.45 -14.06 0.26
CA GLY A 25 -0.64 -14.80 0.91
C GLY A 25 -1.52 -15.61 -0.03
N PHE A 26 -1.42 -15.40 -1.36
CA PHE A 26 -2.16 -16.13 -2.38
C PHE A 26 -1.32 -17.20 -3.11
N GLY A 27 -0.05 -17.37 -2.71
CA GLY A 27 0.91 -18.32 -3.29
C GLY A 27 2.04 -17.63 -4.05
N ALA A 28 3.07 -18.39 -4.43
CA ALA A 28 4.32 -17.86 -5.01
C ALA A 28 4.13 -16.97 -6.25
N ALA A 29 3.07 -17.21 -7.04
CA ALA A 29 2.76 -16.38 -8.21
C ALA A 29 2.31 -14.96 -7.83
N GLY A 30 1.93 -14.72 -6.57
CA GLY A 30 1.57 -13.41 -6.04
C GLY A 30 2.76 -12.65 -5.45
N ASP A 31 3.96 -13.20 -5.43
CA ASP A 31 5.14 -12.50 -4.90
C ASP A 31 5.41 -11.22 -5.69
N GLY A 32 5.60 -10.11 -4.98
CA GLY A 32 5.75 -8.78 -5.58
C GLY A 32 4.43 -8.07 -5.91
N PHE A 33 3.28 -8.68 -5.64
CA PHE A 33 1.96 -8.09 -5.80
C PHE A 33 1.27 -7.82 -4.46
N PHE A 34 0.26 -6.97 -4.50
CA PHE A 34 -0.71 -6.78 -3.42
C PHE A 34 -2.07 -6.41 -4.03
N ARG A 35 -3.15 -6.60 -3.26
CA ARG A 35 -4.52 -6.29 -3.68
C ARG A 35 -5.15 -5.29 -2.71
N ILE A 36 -5.79 -4.27 -3.28
CA ILE A 36 -6.61 -3.28 -2.56
C ILE A 36 -8.09 -3.66 -2.63
N ASN A 37 -8.82 -3.47 -1.54
CA ASN A 37 -10.28 -3.58 -1.52
C ASN A 37 -10.89 -2.20 -1.81
N ILE A 38 -11.72 -2.10 -2.86
CA ILE A 38 -12.41 -0.86 -3.25
C ILE A 38 -13.91 -0.83 -2.89
N ALA A 39 -14.44 -1.91 -2.31
CA ALA A 39 -15.83 -2.02 -1.88
C ALA A 39 -16.07 -1.29 -0.55
N THR A 40 -15.88 0.03 -0.56
CA THR A 40 -16.00 0.94 0.59
C THR A 40 -16.45 2.32 0.08
N PRO A 41 -16.99 3.23 0.93
CA PRO A 41 -17.36 4.56 0.47
C PRO A 41 -16.19 5.30 -0.18
N ARG A 42 -16.49 6.11 -1.20
CA ARG A 42 -15.49 6.90 -1.94
C ARG A 42 -14.61 7.75 -1.00
N SER A 43 -15.20 8.35 0.03
CA SER A 43 -14.48 9.18 1.01
C SER A 43 -13.41 8.40 1.78
N ILE A 44 -13.63 7.10 2.02
CA ILE A 44 -12.64 6.23 2.64
C ILE A 44 -11.47 5.99 1.68
N LEU A 45 -11.75 5.73 0.41
CA LEU A 45 -10.70 5.59 -0.61
C LEU A 45 -9.87 6.86 -0.76
N GLU A 46 -10.51 8.03 -0.79
CA GLU A 46 -9.81 9.33 -0.84
C GLU A 46 -8.88 9.52 0.37
N THR A 47 -9.34 9.15 1.57
CA THR A 47 -8.52 9.18 2.79
C THR A 47 -7.32 8.25 2.68
N VAL A 48 -7.55 7.00 2.26
CA VAL A 48 -6.50 5.97 2.09
C VAL A 48 -5.44 6.42 1.08
N PHE A 49 -5.86 6.87 -0.11
CA PHE A 49 -4.92 7.31 -1.14
C PHE A 49 -4.17 8.58 -0.73
N THR A 50 -4.82 9.52 -0.03
CA THR A 50 -4.14 10.71 0.50
C THR A 50 -3.04 10.33 1.49
N ARG A 51 -3.30 9.38 2.40
CA ARG A 51 -2.29 8.89 3.37
C ARG A 51 -1.11 8.23 2.66
N LEU A 52 -1.38 7.37 1.68
CA LEU A 52 -0.34 6.70 0.88
C LEU A 52 0.55 7.71 0.15
N ILE A 53 -0.04 8.72 -0.50
CA ILE A 53 0.70 9.77 -1.22
C ILE A 53 1.58 10.58 -0.25
N ARG A 54 1.01 11.08 0.85
CA ARG A 54 1.71 11.92 1.83
C ARG A 54 2.88 11.24 2.52
N THR A 55 2.81 9.92 2.67
CA THR A 55 3.83 9.12 3.35
C THR A 55 4.75 8.41 2.38
N SER A 56 4.58 8.64 1.07
CA SER A 56 5.38 7.95 0.06
C SER A 56 6.86 8.29 0.24
N PRO A 57 7.75 7.28 0.33
CA PRO A 57 9.19 7.51 0.39
C PRO A 57 9.76 8.12 -0.90
N HIS A 58 8.93 8.23 -1.94
CA HIS A 58 9.26 8.81 -3.25
C HIS A 58 8.36 9.98 -3.62
N ALA A 59 7.59 10.54 -2.68
CA ALA A 59 6.89 11.79 -2.93
C ALA A 59 7.93 12.90 -3.12
N SER A 60 8.25 13.23 -4.36
CA SER A 60 8.84 14.50 -4.72
C SER A 60 7.88 15.59 -4.23
N LEU A 61 8.33 16.41 -3.29
CA LEU A 61 7.67 17.66 -2.94
C LEU A 61 7.82 18.59 -4.16
N GLU A 62 6.84 18.56 -5.06
CA GLU A 62 6.54 19.73 -5.90
C GLU A 62 5.56 20.65 -5.18
#